data_AF-A0A537U8P0-F1
#
_entry.id   AF-A0A537U8P0-F1
#
_cell.length_a   1.000
_cell.length_b   1.000
_cell.length_c   1.000
_cell.angle_alpha   90.00
_cell.angle_beta   90.00
_cell.angle_gamma   90.00
#
_symmetry.space_group_name_H-M   'P 1'
#
loop_
_entity.id
_entity.type
_entity.pdbx_description
1 polymer ?
#
loop_
_entity_poly.entity_id
_entity_poly.type
_entity_poly.pdbx_seq_one_letter_code
_entity_poly.pdbx_strand_id
1 'polypeptide(L)'
;MTALAHRQSVLWIAALVHRLSGLALAIFLPLHFLTLGLAIEGETSLENLLRWSDQPLVKLAESGLVFVLMVHMLGGVRVLLIENLDWHDRQKELATVAAAVSAIVSFILLARML
;
A
#
# COMPACT_ATOMS: atom_id res chain seq x y z
N MET A 1 7.60 -31.86 -8.92
CA MET A 1 7.95 -30.52 -9.46
C MET A 1 6.75 -29.55 -9.57
N THR A 2 5.57 -29.90 -9.07
CA THR A 2 4.33 -29.09 -9.19
C THR A 2 4.17 -28.01 -8.11
N ALA A 3 4.68 -28.25 -6.90
CA ALA A 3 4.54 -27.32 -5.78
C ALA A 3 5.34 -26.00 -5.94
N LEU A 4 6.50 -26.05 -6.62
CA LEU A 4 7.33 -24.87 -6.89
C LEU A 4 6.67 -23.97 -7.96
N ALA A 5 6.08 -24.57 -9.00
CA ALA A 5 5.39 -23.83 -10.07
C ALA A 5 4.18 -23.04 -9.56
N HIS A 6 3.45 -23.55 -8.56
CA HIS A 6 2.30 -22.86 -7.96
C HIS A 6 2.70 -21.55 -7.25
N ARG A 7 3.84 -21.55 -6.55
CA ARG A 7 4.40 -20.38 -5.84
C ARG A 7 4.98 -19.31 -6.79
N GLN A 8 5.04 -19.59 -8.08
CA GLN A 8 5.50 -18.65 -9.11
C GLN A 8 4.35 -18.06 -9.94
N SER A 9 3.11 -18.49 -9.70
CA SER A 9 1.96 -17.94 -10.42
C SER A 9 1.68 -16.50 -10.02
N VAL A 10 1.27 -15.68 -10.99
CA VAL A 10 0.93 -14.26 -10.78
C VAL A 10 -0.12 -14.08 -9.69
N LEU A 11 -1.13 -14.95 -9.64
CA LEU A 11 -2.20 -14.87 -8.63
C LEU A 11 -1.70 -15.22 -7.22
N TRP A 12 -0.76 -16.16 -7.10
CA TRP A 12 -0.13 -16.47 -5.80
C TRP A 12 0.72 -15.29 -5.32
N ILE A 13 1.51 -14.68 -6.20
CA ILE A 13 2.30 -13.49 -5.89
C ILE A 13 1.37 -12.34 -5.46
N ALA A 14 0.30 -12.09 -6.21
CA ALA A 14 -0.68 -11.05 -5.86
C ALA A 14 -1.30 -11.28 -4.47
N ALA A 15 -1.64 -12.53 -4.13
CA ALA A 15 -2.16 -12.86 -2.80
C ALA A 15 -1.11 -12.68 -1.69
N LEU A 16 0.16 -13.01 -1.95
CA LEU A 16 1.24 -12.79 -0.98
C LEU A 16 1.48 -11.29 -0.77
N VAL A 17 1.58 -10.52 -1.86
CA VAL A 17 1.76 -9.07 -1.83
C VAL A 17 0.62 -8.39 -1.07
N HIS A 18 -0.64 -8.79 -1.30
CA HIS A 18 -1.79 -8.23 -0.59
C HIS A 18 -1.73 -8.45 0.94
N ARG A 19 -1.26 -9.63 1.39
CA ARG A 19 -1.07 -9.92 2.83
C ARG A 19 0.08 -9.12 3.43
N LEU A 20 1.22 -9.09 2.74
CA LEU A 20 2.39 -8.34 3.21
C LEU A 20 2.12 -6.84 3.24
N SER A 21 1.37 -6.30 2.28
CA SER A 21 0.96 -4.89 2.29
C SER A 21 0.04 -4.59 3.48
N GLY A 22 -0.92 -5.46 3.78
CA GLY A 22 -1.78 -5.33 4.96
C GLY A 22 -0.98 -5.37 6.27
N LEU A 23 0.00 -6.27 6.38
CA LEU A 23 0.90 -6.33 7.54
C LEU A 23 1.74 -5.05 7.69
N ALA A 24 2.30 -4.54 6.58
CA ALA A 24 3.05 -3.29 6.59
C ALA A 24 2.19 -2.10 7.04
N LEU A 25 0.95 -2.01 6.55
CA LEU A 25 -0.02 -0.98 6.98
C LEU A 25 -0.37 -1.11 8.46
N ALA A 26 -0.58 -2.33 8.96
CA ALA A 26 -0.84 -2.57 10.38
C ALA A 26 0.34 -2.14 11.28
N ILE A 27 1.58 -2.38 10.83
CA ILE A 27 2.80 -1.92 11.53
C ILE A 27 2.92 -0.39 11.48
N PHE A 28 2.43 0.26 10.41
CA PHE A 28 2.42 1.72 10.30
C PHE A 28 1.39 2.38 11.23
N LEU A 29 0.26 1.72 11.53
CA LEU A 29 -0.83 2.31 12.32
C LEU A 29 -0.39 2.93 13.67
N PRO A 30 0.47 2.31 14.49
CA PRO A 30 1.00 2.95 15.69
C PRO A 30 1.70 4.30 15.44
N LEU A 31 2.49 4.41 14.36
CA LEU A 31 3.16 5.67 13.97
C LEU A 31 2.14 6.72 13.52
N HIS A 32 1.09 6.29 12.81
CA HIS A 32 -0.01 7.16 12.43
C HIS A 32 -0.76 7.69 13.65
N PHE A 33 -1.09 6.84 14.62
CA PHE A 33 -1.76 7.28 15.85
C PHE A 33 -0.88 8.16 16.71
N LEU A 34 0.45 7.95 16.73
CA LEU A 34 1.38 8.88 17.35
C LEU A 34 1.30 10.27 16.70
N THR A 35 1.29 10.33 15.36
CA THR A 35 1.15 11.59 14.61
C THR A 35 -0.15 12.33 14.98
N LEU A 36 -1.26 11.61 15.07
CA LEU A 36 -2.54 12.17 15.52
C LEU A 36 -2.50 12.61 16.99
N GLY A 37 -1.81 11.88 17.85
CA GLY A 37 -1.59 12.25 19.25
C GLY A 37 -0.84 13.59 19.37
N LEU A 38 0.28 13.75 18.65
CA LEU A 38 1.04 15.00 18.63
C LEU A 38 0.22 16.17 18.06
N ALA A 39 -0.66 15.91 17.09
CA ALA A 39 -1.59 16.91 16.57
C ALA A 39 -2.61 17.40 17.61
N ILE A 40 -3.00 16.54 18.56
CA ILE A 40 -3.89 16.89 19.68
C ILE A 40 -3.11 17.62 20.80
N GLU A 41 -1.87 17.22 21.07
CA GLU A 41 -1.01 17.82 22.11
C GLU A 41 -0.69 19.29 21.84
N GLY A 42 -0.53 19.67 20.57
CA GLY A 42 -0.40 21.06 20.18
C GLY A 42 0.41 21.27 18.90
N GLU A 43 0.29 22.47 18.35
CA GLU A 43 0.91 22.88 17.09
C GLU A 43 2.42 22.65 17.08
N THR A 44 3.14 23.06 18.13
CA THR A 44 4.60 22.92 18.23
C THR A 44 5.07 21.46 18.11
N SER A 45 4.35 20.52 18.74
CA SER A 45 4.69 19.09 18.68
C SER A 45 4.49 18.54 17.26
N LEU A 46 3.39 18.91 16.61
CA LEU A 46 3.11 18.53 15.23
C LEU A 46 4.10 19.16 14.25
N GLU A 47 4.44 20.44 14.40
CA GLU A 47 5.42 21.12 13.55
C GLU A 47 6.78 20.44 13.57
N ASN A 48 7.25 20.02 14.75
CA ASN A 48 8.52 19.32 14.88
C ASN A 48 8.51 17.98 14.12
N LEU A 49 7.39 17.25 14.19
CA LEU A 49 7.23 16.02 13.42
C LEU A 49 7.18 16.31 11.90
N LEU A 50 6.47 17.35 11.47
CA LEU A 50 6.38 17.73 10.06
C LEU A 50 7.74 18.16 9.48
N ARG A 51 8.54 18.91 10.25
CA ARG A 51 9.92 19.23 9.84
C ARG A 51 10.79 17.99 9.71
N TRP A 52 10.58 16.98 10.56
CA TRP A 52 11.26 15.70 10.42
C TRP A 52 10.79 14.93 9.18
N SER A 53 9.49 14.96 8.87
CA SER A 53 8.94 14.28 7.69
C SER A 53 9.31 14.94 6.35
N ASP A 54 9.77 16.20 6.37
CA ASP A 54 10.28 16.87 5.19
C ASP A 54 11.58 16.27 4.63
N GLN A 55 12.26 15.41 5.39
CA GLN A 55 13.47 14.72 4.93
C GLN A 55 13.18 13.86 3.68
N PRO A 56 14.06 13.87 2.66
CA PRO A 56 13.83 13.15 1.40
C PRO A 56 13.56 11.64 1.59
N LEU A 57 14.22 11.01 2.57
CA LEU A 57 14.01 9.59 2.87
C LEU A 57 12.61 9.33 3.46
N VAL A 58 12.06 10.26 4.23
CA VAL A 58 10.71 10.13 4.79
C VAL A 58 9.66 10.34 3.70
N LYS A 59 9.84 11.32 2.81
CA LYS A 59 8.99 11.50 1.61
C LYS A 59 8.96 10.26 0.71
N LEU A 60 10.10 9.59 0.54
CA LEU A 60 10.18 8.31 -0.16
C LEU A 60 9.40 7.21 0.58
N ALA A 61 9.52 7.15 1.91
CA ALA A 61 8.76 6.20 2.73
C ALA A 61 7.25 6.48 2.71
N GLU A 62 6.82 7.74 2.72
CA GLU A 62 5.42 8.15 2.58
C GLU A 62 4.85 7.76 1.21
N SER A 63 5.62 7.98 0.14
CA SER A 63 5.25 7.54 -1.21
C SER A 63 5.13 6.02 -1.29
N GLY A 64 6.07 5.29 -0.67
CA GLY A 64 6.03 3.84 -0.52
C GLY A 64 4.84 3.36 0.32
N LEU A 65 4.47 4.09 1.36
CA LEU A 65 3.30 3.81 2.18
C LEU A 65 2.01 3.93 1.36
N VAL A 66 1.88 4.98 0.55
CA VAL A 66 0.74 5.15 -0.36
C VAL A 66 0.71 4.04 -1.40
N PHE A 67 1.86 3.60 -1.91
CA PHE A 67 1.92 2.45 -2.81
C PHE A 67 1.35 1.18 -2.16
N VAL A 68 1.82 0.82 -0.97
CA VAL A 68 1.33 -0.40 -0.28
C VAL A 68 -0.13 -0.27 0.14
N LEU A 69 -0.60 0.93 0.51
CA LEU A 69 -2.02 1.22 0.75
C LEU A 69 -2.85 0.93 -0.50
N MET A 70 -2.45 1.47 -1.65
CA MET A 70 -3.18 1.30 -2.90
C MET A 70 -3.19 -0.16 -3.36
N VAL A 71 -2.06 -0.86 -3.26
CA VAL A 71 -1.96 -2.30 -3.56
C VAL A 71 -2.88 -3.11 -2.63
N HIS A 72 -2.90 -2.79 -1.33
CA HIS A 72 -3.77 -3.47 -0.38
C HIS A 72 -5.25 -3.23 -0.69
N MET A 73 -5.63 -1.96 -0.91
CA MET A 73 -7.01 -1.57 -1.16
C MET A 73 -7.55 -2.17 -2.46
N LEU A 74 -6.84 -2.00 -3.58
CA LEU A 74 -7.28 -2.53 -4.88
C LEU A 74 -7.23 -4.07 -4.90
N GLY A 75 -6.25 -4.67 -4.22
CA GLY A 75 -6.20 -6.11 -4.00
C GLY A 75 -7.39 -6.62 -3.19
N GLY A 76 -7.79 -5.89 -2.15
CA GLY A 76 -8.96 -6.19 -1.32
C GLY A 76 -10.27 -6.07 -2.10
N VAL A 77 -10.44 -4.98 -2.86
CA VAL A 77 -11.58 -4.83 -3.78
C VAL A 77 -11.67 -6.00 -4.75
N ARG A 78 -10.55 -6.42 -5.35
CA ARG A 78 -10.53 -7.59 -6.22
C ARG A 78 -11.00 -8.85 -5.49
N VAL A 79 -10.55 -9.09 -4.26
CA VAL A 79 -10.98 -10.24 -3.45
C VAL A 79 -12.49 -10.17 -3.17
N LEU A 80 -13.00 -9.01 -2.75
CA LEU A 80 -14.44 -8.80 -2.54
C LEU A 80 -15.25 -9.09 -3.81
N LEU A 81 -14.77 -8.67 -4.99
CA LEU A 81 -15.45 -8.98 -6.25
C LEU A 81 -15.46 -10.48 -6.55
N ILE A 82 -14.37 -11.20 -6.29
CA ILE A 82 -14.31 -12.66 -6.46
C ILE A 82 -15.28 -13.38 -5.52
N GLU A 83 -15.39 -12.92 -4.28
CA GLU A 83 -16.21 -13.56 -3.25
C GLU A 83 -17.71 -13.29 -3.42
N ASN A 84 -18.07 -12.19 -4.10
CA ASN A 84 -19.47 -11.73 -4.21
C ASN A 84 -20.04 -11.78 -5.64
N LEU A 85 -19.23 -12.01 -6.68
CA LEU A 85 -19.66 -12.08 -8.08
C LEU A 85 -19.15 -13.35 -8.77
N ASP A 86 -19.67 -13.64 -9.97
CA ASP A 86 -19.22 -14.78 -10.78
C ASP A 86 -17.74 -14.68 -11.14
N TRP A 87 -17.06 -15.83 -11.05
CA TRP A 87 -15.65 -15.93 -11.40
C TRP A 87 -15.40 -15.61 -12.88
N HIS A 88 -14.43 -14.73 -13.14
CA HIS A 88 -13.98 -14.36 -14.48
C HIS A 88 -12.49 -14.60 -14.66
N ASP A 89 -12.06 -15.08 -15.84
CA ASP A 89 -10.64 -15.40 -16.12
C ASP A 89 -9.71 -14.16 -16.18
N ARG A 90 -10.27 -12.95 -16.12
CA ARG A 90 -9.56 -11.66 -16.12
C ARG A 90 -8.85 -11.33 -14.81
N GLN A 91 -8.85 -12.23 -13.81
CA GLN A 91 -8.22 -11.96 -12.51
C GLN A 91 -6.73 -11.60 -12.59
N LYS A 92 -6.00 -12.15 -13.57
CA LYS A 92 -4.60 -11.80 -13.79
C LYS A 92 -4.47 -10.36 -14.28
N GLU A 93 -5.31 -9.95 -15.23
CA GLU A 93 -5.35 -8.58 -15.77
C GLU A 93 -5.72 -7.58 -14.67
N LEU A 94 -6.76 -7.87 -13.88
CA LEU A 94 -7.18 -7.01 -12.76
C LEU A 94 -6.07 -6.83 -11.72
N ALA A 95 -5.33 -7.91 -11.40
CA ALA A 95 -4.19 -7.82 -10.50
C ALA A 95 -3.05 -6.95 -11.07
N THR A 96 -2.76 -7.08 -12.37
CA THR A 96 -1.75 -6.26 -13.06
C THR A 96 -2.16 -4.79 -13.12
N VAL A 97 -3.42 -4.50 -13.45
CA VAL A 97 -3.96 -3.12 -13.47
C VAL A 97 -3.91 -2.50 -12.08
N ALA A 98 -4.29 -3.25 -11.04
CA ALA A 98 -4.21 -2.77 -9.66
C ALA A 98 -2.77 -2.38 -9.27
N ALA A 99 -1.78 -3.19 -9.65
CA ALA A 99 -0.37 -2.88 -9.41
C ALA A 99 0.09 -1.63 -10.18
N ALA A 100 -0.28 -1.52 -11.46
CA ALA A 100 0.09 -0.38 -12.31
C ALA A 100 -0.51 0.93 -11.79
N VAL A 101 -1.80 0.95 -11.45
CA VAL A 101 -2.47 2.12 -10.87
C VAL A 101 -1.80 2.54 -9.56
N SER A 102 -1.49 1.57 -8.69
CA SER A 102 -0.80 1.85 -7.42
C SER A 102 0.57 2.50 -7.64
N ALA A 103 1.34 1.98 -8.60
CA ALA A 103 2.66 2.51 -8.94
C ALA A 103 2.57 3.93 -9.53
N ILE A 104 1.63 4.19 -10.44
CA ILE A 104 1.42 5.51 -11.04
C ILE A 104 1.05 6.54 -9.97
N VAL A 105 0.10 6.22 -9.08
CA VAL A 105 -0.34 7.14 -8.02
C VAL A 105 0.81 7.45 -7.06
N SER A 106 1.54 6.43 -6.62
CA SER A 106 2.70 6.61 -5.74
C SER A 106 3.82 7.42 -6.39
N PHE A 107 4.08 7.18 -7.69
CA PHE A 107 5.08 7.94 -8.43
C PHE A 107 4.70 9.42 -8.58
N ILE A 108 3.43 9.71 -8.93
CA ILE A 108 2.93 11.09 -9.02
C ILE A 108 3.10 11.80 -7.68
N LEU A 109 2.79 11.11 -6.58
CA LEU A 109 2.94 11.66 -5.23
C LEU A 109 4.41 11.96 -4.91
N LEU A 110 5.31 11.01 -5.17
CA LEU A 110 6.75 11.19 -4.98
C LEU A 110 7.27 12.38 -5.79
N ALA A 111 6.90 12.46 -7.07
CA ALA A 111 7.30 13.56 -7.95
C ALA A 111 6.77 14.93 -7.50
N ARG A 112 5.63 14.97 -6.79
CA ARG A 112 5.09 16.19 -6.19
C ARG A 112 5.81 16.58 -4.88
N MET A 113 6.34 15.60 -4.15
CA MET A 113 6.97 15.81 -2.85
C MET A 113 8.44 16.23 -2.94
N LEU A 114 9.12 15.87 -4.04
CA LEU A 114 10.49 16.27 -4.37
C LEU A 114 10.55 17.70 -4.90
#